data_AF-A0A3A4W2P2-F1
#
_entry.id   AF-A0A3A4W2P2-F1
#
_cell.length_a   1.000
_cell.length_b   1.000
_cell.length_c   1.000
_cell.angle_alpha   90.00
_cell.angle_beta   90.00
_cell.angle_gamma   90.00
#
_symmetry.space_group_name_H-M   'P 1'
#
loop_
_entity.id
_entity.type
_entity.pdbx_description
1 polymer ?
#
loop_
_entity_poly.entity_id
_entity_poly.type
_entity_poly.pdbx_seq_one_letter_code
_entity_poly.pdbx_strand_id
1 'polypeptide(L)'
;MGDRYGSFHELKLNEELEKDYRICVFDAGSSVSIVAPHGGKIEPKTSEIAKRIAKDVYNCYCFEGLKESGNRTLHMTSHRFDEPAALEIVSRSKIVVTIHACTGTDGIVYLGGLDRQSKGVIAQELKRRGIAVLTDHRRFRGSNSANICNRGSRKMGVQLEIPRDLRDDDEKARLISEAVGAALKRLNERSERMKEIKLRINCPLDTQILSDLFGLREDLYLVWPAARHPFDHDQWAEILDSSKGSRSFLVDSDGEPIGHCALLTSEEAETFKVCFVYLKPNYRSQGLGREMIGMLEAFASRELDAKRLILSVRSYNPPAQRCYIKCGFKAYFQEGTLIRMAKEIS
;
A
#
# COMPACT_ATOMS: atom_id res chain seq x y z
N MET A 1 -5.28 -36.65 11.84
CA MET A 1 -4.18 -37.21 11.02
C MET A 1 -3.37 -36.05 10.50
N GLY A 2 -2.05 -36.12 10.66
CA GLY A 2 -1.14 -35.11 10.13
C GLY A 2 -0.91 -35.26 8.63
N ASP A 3 -0.18 -34.31 8.06
CA ASP A 3 0.25 -34.34 6.66
C ASP A 3 1.15 -35.56 6.39
N ARG A 4 1.07 -36.11 5.18
CA ARG A 4 1.93 -37.22 4.75
C ARG A 4 3.37 -36.77 4.53
N TYR A 5 3.54 -35.57 3.98
CA TYR A 5 4.83 -34.99 3.62
C TYR A 5 5.16 -33.81 4.55
N GLY A 6 6.42 -33.71 4.95
CA GLY A 6 6.92 -32.63 5.80
C GLY A 6 7.28 -31.35 5.03
N SER A 7 7.52 -31.46 3.72
CA SER A 7 7.84 -30.34 2.81
C SER A 7 7.41 -30.63 1.38
N PHE A 8 7.36 -29.59 0.54
CA PHE A 8 7.14 -29.72 -0.89
C PHE A 8 8.27 -30.51 -1.56
N HIS A 9 9.51 -30.37 -1.08
CA HIS A 9 10.63 -31.16 -1.59
C HIS A 9 10.39 -32.66 -1.42
N GLU A 10 9.92 -33.09 -0.25
CA GLU A 10 9.56 -34.48 0.02
C GLU A 10 8.38 -34.95 -0.83
N LEU A 11 7.34 -34.11 -0.96
CA LEU A 11 6.20 -34.39 -1.84
C LEU A 11 6.65 -34.63 -3.28
N LYS A 12 7.50 -33.74 -3.82
CA LYS A 12 8.01 -33.81 -5.19
C LYS A 12 8.84 -35.07 -5.47
N LEU A 13 9.49 -35.67 -4.45
CA LEU A 13 10.22 -36.93 -4.60
C LEU A 13 9.30 -38.16 -4.69
N ASN A 14 8.05 -38.04 -4.22
CA ASN A 14 7.13 -39.16 -4.08
C ASN A 14 5.87 -39.05 -4.95
N GLU A 15 5.66 -37.93 -5.62
CA GLU A 15 4.47 -37.60 -6.41
C GLU A 15 4.87 -37.02 -7.77
N GLU A 16 4.12 -37.33 -8.83
CA GLU A 16 4.44 -36.96 -10.21
C GLU A 16 3.71 -35.68 -10.66
N LEU A 17 4.47 -34.69 -11.16
CA LEU A 17 3.91 -33.44 -11.70
C LEU A 17 3.08 -33.72 -12.97
N GLU A 18 1.98 -32.99 -13.14
CA GLU A 18 0.96 -33.16 -14.20
C GLU A 18 0.16 -34.48 -14.18
N LYS A 19 0.43 -35.37 -13.22
CA LYS A 19 -0.31 -36.62 -13.02
C LYS A 19 -0.95 -36.69 -11.64
N ASP A 20 -0.16 -36.51 -10.59
CA ASP A 20 -0.64 -36.53 -9.21
C ASP A 20 -1.00 -35.14 -8.72
N TYR A 21 -0.23 -34.13 -9.13
CA TYR A 21 -0.48 -32.73 -8.82
C TYR A 21 -0.09 -31.80 -9.98
N ARG A 22 -0.61 -30.58 -9.94
CA ARG A 22 -0.28 -29.49 -10.88
C ARG A 22 -0.05 -28.19 -10.12
N ILE A 23 0.85 -27.36 -10.65
CA ILE A 23 1.07 -26.00 -10.16
C ILE A 23 0.55 -25.03 -11.21
N CYS A 24 -0.44 -24.23 -10.86
CA CYS A 24 -0.94 -23.14 -11.71
C CYS A 24 -0.49 -21.80 -11.13
N VAL A 25 0.24 -21.03 -11.94
CA VAL A 25 0.66 -19.67 -11.59
C VAL A 25 0.19 -18.71 -12.67
N PHE A 26 -0.44 -17.62 -12.25
CA PHE A 26 -0.73 -16.48 -13.09
C PHE A 26 -0.20 -15.23 -12.40
N ASP A 27 0.72 -14.54 -13.05
CA ASP A 27 1.34 -13.31 -12.55
C ASP A 27 0.77 -12.11 -13.31
N ALA A 28 -0.08 -11.34 -12.64
CA ALA A 28 -0.65 -10.11 -13.18
C ALA A 28 0.24 -8.88 -12.90
N GLY A 29 1.40 -9.05 -12.27
CA GLY A 29 2.20 -7.95 -11.73
C GLY A 29 1.53 -7.22 -10.57
N SER A 30 0.50 -7.81 -9.98
CA SER A 30 -0.32 -7.18 -8.95
C SER A 30 0.36 -7.20 -7.58
N SER A 31 0.03 -6.22 -6.73
CA SER A 31 0.44 -6.25 -5.32
C SER A 31 -0.45 -7.15 -4.45
N VAL A 32 -1.43 -7.82 -5.05
CA VAL A 32 -2.37 -8.74 -4.39
C VAL A 32 -2.20 -10.14 -4.99
N SER A 33 -2.15 -11.15 -4.13
CA SER A 33 -2.17 -12.57 -4.53
C SER A 33 -3.33 -13.33 -3.91
N ILE A 34 -4.01 -14.12 -4.74
CA ILE A 34 -5.01 -15.10 -4.35
C ILE A 34 -4.38 -16.50 -4.45
N VAL A 35 -4.42 -17.25 -3.35
CA VAL A 35 -3.65 -18.49 -3.22
C VAL A 35 -4.58 -19.63 -2.78
N ALA A 36 -4.66 -20.70 -3.56
CA ALA A 36 -5.29 -21.96 -3.15
C ALA A 36 -4.17 -23.01 -2.95
N PRO A 37 -3.60 -23.13 -1.73
CA PRO A 37 -2.51 -24.08 -1.47
C PRO A 37 -2.99 -25.54 -1.51
N HIS A 38 -4.31 -25.77 -1.44
CA HIS A 38 -4.95 -27.09 -1.48
C HIS A 38 -5.98 -27.19 -2.62
N GLY A 39 -5.64 -26.68 -3.79
CA GLY A 39 -6.47 -26.70 -4.98
C GLY A 39 -6.81 -28.09 -5.54
N GLY A 40 -7.57 -28.08 -6.64
CA GLY A 40 -7.99 -29.30 -7.34
C GLY A 40 -8.79 -30.22 -6.44
N LYS A 41 -8.44 -31.51 -6.40
CA LYS A 41 -9.16 -32.53 -5.62
C LYS A 41 -8.69 -32.64 -4.15
N ILE A 42 -7.77 -31.79 -3.68
CA ILE A 42 -7.33 -31.78 -2.27
C ILE A 42 -8.43 -31.16 -1.41
N GLU A 43 -8.75 -29.90 -1.67
CA GLU A 43 -9.91 -29.17 -1.16
C GLU A 43 -10.74 -28.68 -2.36
N PRO A 44 -11.74 -29.47 -2.82
CA PRO A 44 -12.45 -29.18 -4.06
C PRO A 44 -13.05 -27.77 -4.13
N LYS A 45 -13.08 -27.20 -5.33
CA LYS A 45 -13.61 -25.85 -5.65
C LYS A 45 -12.76 -24.66 -5.20
N THR A 46 -11.71 -24.86 -4.40
CA THR A 46 -10.84 -23.75 -3.94
C THR A 46 -10.06 -23.11 -5.08
N SER A 47 -9.55 -23.90 -6.03
CA SER A 47 -8.90 -23.41 -7.25
C SER A 47 -9.82 -22.52 -8.09
N GLU A 48 -11.06 -22.97 -8.30
CA GLU A 48 -12.05 -22.26 -9.11
C GLU A 48 -12.45 -20.95 -8.45
N ILE A 49 -12.65 -20.94 -7.13
CA ILE A 49 -12.92 -19.73 -6.35
C ILE A 49 -11.73 -18.77 -6.42
N ALA A 50 -10.50 -19.27 -6.24
CA ALA A 50 -9.28 -18.45 -6.31
C ALA A 50 -9.12 -17.80 -7.70
N LYS A 51 -9.24 -18.60 -8.77
CA LYS A 51 -9.19 -18.13 -10.17
C LYS A 51 -10.31 -17.11 -10.46
N ARG A 52 -11.52 -17.32 -9.94
CA ARG A 52 -12.67 -16.40 -10.11
C ARG A 52 -12.47 -15.07 -9.39
N ILE A 53 -11.80 -15.07 -8.23
CA ILE A 53 -11.42 -13.83 -7.52
C ILE A 53 -10.32 -13.10 -8.28
N ALA A 54 -9.29 -13.84 -8.69
CA ALA A 54 -8.09 -13.27 -9.32
C ALA A 54 -8.39 -12.65 -10.69
N LYS A 55 -9.16 -13.36 -11.52
CA LYS A 55 -9.41 -13.01 -12.92
C LYS A 55 -8.07 -12.72 -13.62
N ASP A 56 -8.00 -11.61 -14.34
CA ASP A 56 -6.83 -11.03 -14.98
C ASP A 56 -6.21 -9.86 -14.17
N VAL A 57 -6.71 -9.61 -12.95
CA VAL A 57 -6.38 -8.41 -12.16
C VAL A 57 -5.39 -8.69 -11.03
N TYR A 58 -5.50 -9.86 -10.40
CA TYR A 58 -4.65 -10.26 -9.28
C TYR A 58 -3.79 -11.46 -9.65
N ASN A 59 -2.67 -11.58 -8.95
CA ASN A 59 -1.85 -12.78 -9.04
C ASN A 59 -2.65 -13.97 -8.52
N CYS A 60 -2.48 -15.13 -9.15
CA CYS A 60 -3.15 -16.37 -8.75
C CYS A 60 -2.14 -17.49 -8.62
N TYR A 61 -2.24 -18.24 -7.53
CA TYR A 61 -1.51 -19.48 -7.33
C TYR A 61 -2.47 -20.59 -6.92
N CYS A 62 -2.40 -21.75 -7.57
CA CYS A 62 -3.12 -22.96 -7.16
C CYS A 62 -2.19 -24.16 -7.19
N PHE A 63 -2.13 -24.91 -6.09
CA PHE A 63 -1.52 -26.24 -6.04
C PHE A 63 -2.63 -27.29 -6.11
N GLU A 64 -2.78 -27.97 -7.25
CA GLU A 64 -3.95 -28.78 -7.56
C GLU A 64 -3.66 -30.28 -7.46
N GLY A 65 -4.41 -31.00 -6.62
CA GLY A 65 -4.37 -32.47 -6.65
C GLY A 65 -5.18 -33.03 -7.81
N LEU A 66 -4.59 -33.97 -8.56
CA LEU A 66 -5.16 -34.52 -9.79
C LEU A 66 -5.56 -36.00 -9.67
N LYS A 67 -5.08 -36.71 -8.65
CA LYS A 67 -5.28 -38.15 -8.45
C LYS A 67 -6.75 -38.56 -8.55
N GLU A 68 -7.00 -39.79 -9.01
CA GLU A 68 -8.36 -40.35 -9.00
C GLU A 68 -8.92 -40.47 -7.57
N SER A 69 -8.08 -40.87 -6.62
CA SER A 69 -8.40 -40.95 -5.20
C SER A 69 -7.18 -40.61 -4.33
N GLY A 70 -7.40 -40.38 -3.03
CA GLY A 70 -6.29 -40.17 -2.09
C GLY A 70 -5.62 -38.80 -2.12
N ASN A 71 -6.20 -37.79 -2.82
CA ASN A 71 -5.63 -36.43 -2.90
C ASN A 71 -5.33 -35.77 -1.55
N ARG A 72 -5.98 -36.19 -0.46
CA ARG A 72 -5.66 -35.72 0.89
C ARG A 72 -4.21 -35.98 1.29
N THR A 73 -3.51 -36.95 0.68
CA THR A 73 -2.08 -37.17 0.94
C THR A 73 -1.20 -36.04 0.44
N LEU A 74 -1.68 -35.23 -0.51
CA LEU A 74 -0.99 -34.06 -1.05
C LEU A 74 -1.17 -32.80 -0.18
N HIS A 75 -2.04 -32.86 0.83
CA HIS A 75 -2.27 -31.74 1.73
C HIS A 75 -1.01 -31.45 2.57
N MET A 76 -0.63 -30.17 2.63
CA MET A 76 0.46 -29.67 3.46
C MET A 76 -0.04 -28.47 4.27
N THR A 77 -0.08 -28.59 5.59
CA THR A 77 -0.55 -27.53 6.49
C THR A 77 0.07 -26.17 6.12
N SER A 78 -0.75 -25.12 6.07
CA SER A 78 -0.38 -23.80 5.53
C SER A 78 0.88 -23.17 6.13
N HIS A 79 1.29 -23.55 7.34
CA HIS A 79 2.51 -23.06 8.01
C HIS A 79 3.79 -23.80 7.65
N ARG A 80 3.65 -24.93 6.94
CA ARG A 80 4.74 -25.74 6.37
C ARG A 80 4.77 -25.67 4.85
N PHE A 81 3.72 -25.14 4.22
CA PHE A 81 3.64 -24.97 2.78
C PHE A 81 4.81 -24.12 2.26
N ASP A 82 5.66 -24.72 1.45
CA ASP A 82 6.96 -24.16 1.03
C ASP A 82 7.26 -24.39 -0.47
N GLU A 83 6.22 -24.61 -1.28
CA GLU A 83 6.39 -24.72 -2.74
C GLU A 83 7.00 -23.42 -3.31
N PRO A 84 8.13 -23.49 -4.06
CA PRO A 84 8.91 -22.32 -4.46
C PRO A 84 8.13 -21.22 -5.21
N ALA A 85 7.29 -21.58 -6.18
CA ALA A 85 6.56 -20.58 -6.96
C ALA A 85 5.50 -19.84 -6.13
N ALA A 86 4.85 -20.54 -5.17
CA ALA A 86 3.98 -19.90 -4.20
C ALA A 86 4.75 -18.88 -3.35
N LEU A 87 5.93 -19.25 -2.86
CA LEU A 87 6.75 -18.37 -2.02
C LEU A 87 7.22 -17.14 -2.77
N GLU A 88 7.63 -17.30 -4.03
CA GLU A 88 8.03 -16.20 -4.89
C GLU A 88 6.90 -15.17 -5.03
N ILE A 89 5.71 -15.59 -5.47
CA ILE A 89 4.59 -14.69 -5.72
C ILE A 89 4.03 -14.07 -4.43
N VAL A 90 3.98 -14.85 -3.35
CA VAL A 90 3.53 -14.38 -2.03
C VAL A 90 4.49 -13.34 -1.48
N SER A 91 5.81 -13.56 -1.54
CA SER A 91 6.81 -12.70 -0.90
C SER A 91 6.75 -11.23 -1.37
N ARG A 92 6.48 -11.00 -2.65
CA ARG A 92 6.34 -9.66 -3.25
C ARG A 92 4.95 -9.02 -3.06
N SER A 93 3.97 -9.77 -2.57
CA SER A 93 2.58 -9.30 -2.44
C SER A 93 2.37 -8.51 -1.16
N LYS A 94 1.62 -7.40 -1.23
CA LYS A 94 1.16 -6.60 -0.08
C LYS A 94 -0.04 -7.22 0.61
N ILE A 95 -0.97 -7.76 -0.17
CA ILE A 95 -2.17 -8.46 0.34
C ILE A 95 -2.12 -9.88 -0.20
N VAL A 96 -2.27 -10.85 0.70
CA VAL A 96 -2.35 -12.27 0.36
C VAL A 96 -3.65 -12.81 0.95
N VAL A 97 -4.47 -13.40 0.09
CA VAL A 97 -5.72 -14.05 0.46
C VAL A 97 -5.62 -15.52 0.12
N THR A 98 -5.67 -16.39 1.12
CA THR A 98 -5.71 -17.84 0.90
C THR A 98 -7.14 -18.37 0.90
N ILE A 99 -7.44 -19.26 -0.04
CA ILE A 99 -8.74 -19.94 -0.17
C ILE A 99 -8.56 -21.39 0.24
N HIS A 100 -9.26 -21.78 1.29
CA HIS A 100 -9.31 -23.14 1.83
C HIS A 100 -10.76 -23.64 1.91
N ALA A 101 -10.91 -24.94 2.06
CA ALA A 101 -12.19 -25.58 2.35
C ALA A 101 -12.18 -26.22 3.74
N CYS A 102 -13.32 -26.10 4.41
CA CYS A 102 -13.56 -26.83 5.65
C CYS A 102 -14.73 -27.80 5.53
N THR A 103 -14.78 -28.77 6.45
CA THR A 103 -15.94 -29.63 6.63
C THR A 103 -16.99 -28.93 7.48
N GLY A 104 -18.25 -29.03 7.03
CA GLY A 104 -19.42 -28.42 7.67
C GLY A 104 -20.48 -28.03 6.64
N THR A 105 -21.69 -27.76 7.13
CA THR A 105 -22.83 -27.26 6.34
C THR A 105 -23.55 -26.14 7.10
N ASP A 106 -22.78 -25.36 7.86
CA ASP A 106 -23.31 -24.33 8.75
C ASP A 106 -23.60 -23.02 7.99
N GLY A 107 -23.34 -22.96 6.68
CA GLY A 107 -23.50 -21.76 5.86
C GLY A 107 -22.58 -20.59 6.24
N ILE A 108 -21.49 -20.85 6.98
CA ILE A 108 -20.60 -19.82 7.54
C ILE A 108 -19.20 -19.93 6.96
N VAL A 109 -18.71 -18.83 6.36
CA VAL A 109 -17.29 -18.68 6.00
C VAL A 109 -16.49 -18.28 7.25
N TYR A 110 -15.42 -19.00 7.54
CA TYR A 110 -14.52 -18.64 8.64
C TYR A 110 -13.35 -17.81 8.12
N LEU A 111 -13.08 -16.67 8.77
CA LEU A 111 -12.01 -15.76 8.38
C LEU A 111 -10.87 -15.74 9.41
N GLY A 112 -9.73 -16.25 8.99
CA GLY A 112 -8.46 -16.23 9.71
C GLY A 112 -7.47 -15.20 9.18
N GLY A 113 -6.22 -15.32 9.63
CA GLY A 113 -5.10 -14.48 9.19
C GLY A 113 -4.87 -13.27 10.09
N LEU A 114 -3.68 -12.66 9.96
CA LEU A 114 -3.21 -11.55 10.77
C LEU A 114 -3.68 -10.17 10.26
N ASP A 115 -4.11 -10.04 9.00
CA ASP A 115 -4.54 -8.76 8.44
C ASP A 115 -5.98 -8.42 8.86
N ARG A 116 -6.10 -7.84 10.06
CA ARG A 116 -7.41 -7.47 10.65
C ARG A 116 -8.19 -6.49 9.77
N GLN A 117 -7.51 -5.56 9.11
CA GLN A 117 -8.16 -4.54 8.28
C GLN A 117 -8.76 -5.18 7.03
N SER A 118 -7.96 -5.92 6.25
CA SER A 118 -8.45 -6.58 5.04
C SER A 118 -9.52 -7.61 5.36
N LYS A 119 -9.35 -8.37 6.46
CA LYS A 119 -10.36 -9.30 6.96
C LYS A 119 -11.69 -8.62 7.27
N GLY A 120 -11.65 -7.45 7.92
CA GLY A 120 -12.86 -6.67 8.23
C GLY A 120 -13.62 -6.23 6.98
N VAL A 121 -12.91 -5.75 5.95
CA VAL A 121 -13.53 -5.34 4.68
C VAL A 121 -14.12 -6.53 3.94
N ILE A 122 -13.40 -7.66 3.86
CA ILE A 122 -13.91 -8.90 3.26
C ILE A 122 -15.17 -9.39 3.98
N ALA A 123 -15.16 -9.41 5.32
CA ALA A 123 -16.31 -9.81 6.13
C ALA A 123 -17.55 -8.93 5.83
N GLN A 124 -17.37 -7.62 5.68
CA GLN A 124 -18.46 -6.70 5.35
C GLN A 124 -19.05 -6.99 3.96
N GLU A 125 -18.20 -7.19 2.94
CA GLU A 125 -18.67 -7.45 1.58
C GLU A 125 -19.38 -8.81 1.44
N LEU A 126 -18.93 -9.82 2.19
CA LEU A 126 -19.59 -11.13 2.27
C LEU A 126 -20.97 -11.00 2.93
N LYS A 127 -21.05 -10.32 4.08
CA LYS A 127 -22.33 -10.10 4.80
C LYS A 127 -23.34 -9.32 3.96
N ARG A 128 -22.90 -8.30 3.22
CA ARG A 128 -23.77 -7.54 2.30
C ARG A 128 -24.37 -8.38 1.19
N ARG A 129 -23.76 -9.52 0.86
CA ARG A 129 -24.23 -10.49 -0.14
C ARG A 129 -24.94 -11.68 0.49
N GLY A 130 -25.32 -11.58 1.77
CA GLY A 130 -26.05 -12.64 2.47
C GLY A 130 -25.20 -13.87 2.80
N ILE A 131 -23.87 -13.78 2.75
CA ILE A 131 -22.98 -14.86 3.19
C ILE A 131 -22.63 -14.63 4.67
N ALA A 132 -22.95 -15.61 5.52
CA ALA A 132 -22.60 -15.54 6.93
C ALA A 132 -21.08 -15.72 7.12
N VAL A 133 -20.53 -14.98 8.08
CA VAL A 133 -19.08 -14.92 8.31
C VAL A 133 -18.78 -14.92 9.81
N LEU A 134 -17.78 -15.71 10.20
CA LEU A 134 -17.23 -15.72 11.55
C LEU A 134 -15.74 -15.35 11.54
N THR A 135 -15.39 -14.25 12.21
CA THR A 135 -14.01 -13.74 12.30
C THR A 135 -13.33 -14.03 13.65
N ASP A 136 -14.12 -14.37 14.66
CA ASP A 136 -13.66 -14.73 16.00
C ASP A 136 -14.06 -16.17 16.31
N HIS A 137 -13.10 -17.08 16.18
CA HIS A 137 -13.29 -18.51 16.40
C HIS A 137 -11.94 -19.18 16.69
N ARG A 138 -11.99 -20.34 17.34
CA ARG A 138 -10.79 -21.09 17.71
C ARG A 138 -10.27 -22.02 16.60
N ARG A 139 -11.12 -22.39 15.63
CA ARG A 139 -10.86 -23.50 14.68
C ARG A 139 -9.85 -23.19 13.57
N PHE A 140 -9.94 -22.03 12.90
CA PHE A 140 -9.12 -21.69 11.72
C PHE A 140 -8.51 -20.29 11.81
N ARG A 141 -7.77 -20.04 12.89
CA ARG A 141 -7.29 -18.68 13.20
C ARG A 141 -6.33 -18.11 12.15
N GLY A 142 -5.56 -18.97 11.47
CA GLY A 142 -4.52 -18.53 10.53
C GLY A 142 -3.48 -17.59 11.15
N SER A 143 -3.29 -17.64 12.48
CA SER A 143 -2.56 -16.59 13.21
C SER A 143 -1.06 -16.83 13.37
N ASN A 144 -0.55 -18.02 13.05
CA ASN A 144 0.90 -18.26 13.09
C ASN A 144 1.56 -17.58 11.86
N SER A 145 2.66 -16.88 12.10
CA SER A 145 3.39 -16.04 11.13
C SER A 145 3.95 -16.83 9.95
N ALA A 146 4.20 -18.13 10.13
CA ALA A 146 4.64 -19.02 9.06
C ALA A 146 3.50 -19.43 8.11
N ASN A 147 2.24 -19.10 8.39
CA ASN A 147 1.12 -19.40 7.48
C ASN A 147 1.39 -18.72 6.14
N ILE A 148 1.21 -19.43 5.03
CA ILE A 148 1.41 -18.88 3.70
C ILE A 148 0.66 -17.56 3.46
N CYS A 149 -0.54 -17.35 4.02
CA CYS A 149 -1.22 -16.05 3.94
C CYS A 149 -0.46 -14.90 4.62
N ASN A 150 0.31 -15.17 5.67
CA ASN A 150 1.07 -14.16 6.43
C ASN A 150 2.51 -13.99 5.93
N ARG A 151 2.91 -14.64 4.84
CA ARG A 151 4.30 -14.61 4.35
C ARG A 151 4.58 -13.51 3.32
N GLY A 152 3.56 -12.72 2.94
CA GLY A 152 3.73 -11.56 2.08
C GLY A 152 4.56 -10.43 2.69
N SER A 153 4.80 -9.38 1.91
CA SER A 153 5.64 -8.22 2.29
C SER A 153 5.20 -7.55 3.60
N ARG A 154 3.90 -7.50 3.88
CA ARG A 154 3.33 -6.93 5.13
C ARG A 154 3.34 -7.88 6.33
N LYS A 155 3.77 -9.13 6.14
CA LYS A 155 3.78 -10.20 7.16
C LYS A 155 2.41 -10.45 7.82
N MET A 156 1.34 -10.15 7.09
CA MET A 156 -0.04 -10.36 7.49
C MET A 156 -0.89 -10.59 6.25
N GLY A 157 -1.83 -11.54 6.32
CA GLY A 157 -2.81 -11.78 5.27
C GLY A 157 -4.13 -12.29 5.81
N VAL A 158 -4.97 -12.79 4.91
CA VAL A 158 -6.32 -13.27 5.21
C VAL A 158 -6.45 -14.71 4.73
N GLN A 159 -7.08 -15.55 5.56
CA GLN A 159 -7.41 -16.93 5.21
C GLN A 159 -8.94 -17.08 5.21
N LEU A 160 -9.49 -17.64 4.12
CA LEU A 160 -10.89 -18.03 4.02
C LEU A 160 -11.00 -19.54 4.12
N GLU A 161 -11.89 -20.02 4.97
CA GLU A 161 -12.28 -21.43 5.04
C GLU A 161 -13.75 -21.55 4.68
N ILE A 162 -14.02 -22.20 3.55
CA ILE A 162 -15.35 -22.24 2.95
C ILE A 162 -15.95 -23.65 3.14
N PRO A 163 -17.10 -23.77 3.83
CA PRO A 163 -17.76 -25.05 4.03
C PRO A 163 -18.36 -25.60 2.73
N ARG A 164 -18.72 -26.88 2.75
CA ARG A 164 -19.10 -27.63 1.54
C ARG A 164 -20.36 -27.06 0.88
N ASP A 165 -21.38 -26.78 1.67
CA ASP A 165 -22.65 -26.19 1.25
C ASP A 165 -22.49 -24.85 0.52
N LEU A 166 -21.48 -24.04 0.87
CA LEU A 166 -21.21 -22.77 0.20
C LEU A 166 -20.31 -22.87 -1.03
N ARG A 167 -19.34 -23.78 -1.07
CA ARG A 167 -18.40 -23.89 -2.20
C ARG A 167 -18.88 -24.83 -3.32
N ASP A 168 -19.71 -25.81 -2.99
CA ASP A 168 -20.30 -26.74 -3.96
C ASP A 168 -21.55 -26.13 -4.63
N ASP A 169 -22.14 -25.08 -4.05
CA ASP A 169 -23.15 -24.22 -4.67
C ASP A 169 -22.47 -23.13 -5.52
N ASP A 170 -22.68 -23.18 -6.83
CA ASP A 170 -22.05 -22.28 -7.79
C ASP A 170 -22.47 -20.81 -7.60
N GLU A 171 -23.70 -20.54 -7.16
CA GLU A 171 -24.16 -19.17 -6.88
C GLU A 171 -23.47 -18.63 -5.63
N LYS A 172 -23.40 -19.42 -4.55
CA LYS A 172 -22.71 -19.04 -3.32
C LYS A 172 -21.22 -18.85 -3.55
N ALA A 173 -20.58 -19.75 -4.30
CA ALA A 173 -19.18 -19.61 -4.69
C ALA A 173 -18.94 -18.31 -5.50
N ARG A 174 -19.85 -17.97 -6.44
CA ARG A 174 -19.80 -16.71 -7.18
C ARG A 174 -19.91 -15.49 -6.26
N LEU A 175 -20.88 -15.49 -5.34
CA LEU A 175 -21.08 -14.40 -4.39
C LEU A 175 -19.88 -14.20 -3.46
N ILE A 176 -19.25 -15.28 -3.01
CA ILE A 176 -18.01 -15.23 -2.22
C ILE A 176 -16.89 -14.61 -3.05
N SER A 177 -16.69 -15.06 -4.29
CA SER A 177 -15.64 -14.51 -5.15
C SER A 177 -15.84 -13.03 -5.44
N GLU A 178 -17.08 -12.60 -5.71
CA GLU A 178 -17.44 -11.20 -5.94
C GLU A 178 -17.26 -10.34 -4.69
N ALA A 179 -17.59 -10.87 -3.50
CA ALA A 179 -17.38 -10.19 -2.23
C ALA A 179 -15.89 -9.91 -1.99
N VAL A 180 -15.04 -10.93 -2.16
CA VAL A 180 -13.59 -10.80 -1.98
C VAL A 180 -13.02 -9.83 -3.02
N GLY A 181 -13.41 -9.96 -4.29
CA GLY A 181 -12.98 -9.04 -5.34
C GLY A 181 -13.37 -7.58 -5.06
N ALA A 182 -14.61 -7.33 -4.63
CA ALA A 182 -15.07 -5.99 -4.25
C ALA A 182 -14.30 -5.43 -3.04
N ALA A 183 -14.02 -6.26 -2.04
CA ALA A 183 -13.23 -5.86 -0.88
C ALA A 183 -11.80 -5.45 -1.26
N LEU A 184 -11.14 -6.26 -2.11
CA LEU A 184 -9.79 -6.00 -2.59
C LEU A 184 -9.73 -4.73 -3.45
N LYS A 185 -10.71 -4.51 -4.32
CA LYS A 185 -10.84 -3.26 -5.08
C LYS A 185 -10.92 -2.06 -4.15
N ARG A 186 -11.77 -2.11 -3.12
CA ARG A 186 -11.93 -1.02 -2.14
C ARG A 186 -10.66 -0.75 -1.33
N LEU A 187 -9.93 -1.80 -0.95
CA LEU A 187 -8.65 -1.68 -0.25
C LEU A 187 -7.59 -1.00 -1.14
N ASN A 188 -7.54 -1.36 -2.42
CA ASN A 188 -6.63 -0.75 -3.39
C ASN A 188 -6.98 0.73 -3.61
N GLU A 189 -8.25 1.05 -3.87
CA GLU A 189 -8.70 2.44 -4.02
C GLU A 189 -8.46 3.30 -2.77
N ARG A 190 -8.56 2.72 -1.56
CA ARG A 190 -8.21 3.43 -0.33
C ARG A 190 -6.72 3.70 -0.25
N SER A 191 -5.88 2.75 -0.66
CA SER A 191 -4.43 2.96 -0.72
C SER A 191 -4.04 4.01 -1.76
N GLU A 192 -4.80 4.16 -2.84
CA GLU A 192 -4.58 5.22 -3.84
C GLU A 192 -5.15 6.57 -3.37
N ARG A 193 -6.34 6.61 -2.75
CA ARG A 193 -6.89 7.84 -2.14
C ARG A 193 -6.00 8.42 -1.04
N MET A 194 -5.38 7.57 -0.23
CA MET A 194 -4.41 8.00 0.79
C MET A 194 -3.11 8.58 0.20
N LYS A 195 -2.94 8.52 -1.13
CA LYS A 195 -1.86 9.22 -1.85
C LYS A 195 -2.34 10.54 -2.48
N GLU A 196 -3.64 10.83 -2.51
CA GLU A 196 -4.11 12.09 -3.04
C GLU A 196 -3.83 13.20 -2.02
N ILE A 197 -3.06 14.19 -2.44
CA ILE A 197 -2.72 15.35 -1.63
C ILE A 197 -3.38 16.60 -2.20
N LYS A 198 -3.71 17.55 -1.32
CA LYS A 198 -4.25 18.85 -1.70
C LYS A 198 -3.43 19.97 -1.09
N LEU A 199 -3.23 21.05 -1.84
CA LEU A 199 -2.69 22.29 -1.28
C LEU A 199 -3.85 23.14 -0.75
N ARG A 200 -3.80 23.47 0.53
CA ARG A 200 -4.68 24.44 1.16
C ARG A 200 -3.86 25.66 1.58
N ILE A 201 -4.30 26.85 1.18
CA ILE A 201 -3.66 28.10 1.60
C ILE A 201 -3.82 28.26 3.12
N ASN A 202 -2.72 28.52 3.82
CA ASN A 202 -2.69 28.84 5.25
C ASN A 202 -2.86 30.36 5.44
N CYS A 203 -4.09 30.86 5.24
CA CYS A 203 -4.44 32.27 5.40
C CYS A 203 -5.84 32.40 6.05
N PRO A 204 -5.98 33.04 7.23
CA PRO A 204 -4.90 33.63 8.04
C PRO A 204 -3.85 32.59 8.45
N LEU A 205 -2.61 33.03 8.63
CA LEU A 205 -1.49 32.13 8.93
C LEU A 205 -1.69 31.49 10.31
N ASP A 206 -1.86 30.17 10.33
CA ASP A 206 -1.84 29.37 11.56
C ASP A 206 -0.45 28.76 11.75
N THR A 207 0.34 29.31 12.68
CA THR A 207 1.66 28.81 13.03
C THR A 207 1.62 27.62 14.00
N GLN A 208 0.48 27.33 14.63
CA GLN A 208 0.32 26.16 15.49
C GLN A 208 0.35 24.88 14.67
N ILE A 209 -0.33 24.85 13.52
CA ILE A 209 -0.28 23.71 12.60
C ILE A 209 1.16 23.45 12.13
N LEU A 210 1.93 24.51 11.88
CA LEU A 210 3.34 24.39 11.50
C LEU A 210 4.17 23.81 12.64
N SER A 211 3.98 24.29 13.87
CA SER A 211 4.63 23.73 15.06
C SER A 211 4.37 22.22 15.19
N ASP A 212 3.12 21.79 14.97
CA ASP A 212 2.73 20.37 15.05
C ASP A 212 3.33 19.53 13.92
N LEU A 213 3.51 20.10 12.74
CA LEU A 213 4.19 19.46 11.61
C LEU A 213 5.70 19.30 11.85
N PHE A 214 6.35 20.32 12.42
CA PHE A 214 7.80 20.36 12.63
C PHE A 214 8.24 19.83 14.00
N GLY A 215 7.56 18.80 14.52
CA GLY A 215 7.80 18.25 15.86
C GLY A 215 9.18 17.58 16.08
N LEU A 216 9.95 17.33 15.01
CA LEU A 216 11.31 16.77 15.09
C LEU A 216 12.36 17.81 14.66
N ARG A 217 13.34 18.07 15.53
CA ARG A 217 14.44 19.03 15.26
C ARG A 217 15.20 18.71 13.97
N GLU A 218 15.41 17.43 13.67
CA GLU A 218 16.12 17.00 12.45
C GLU A 218 15.37 17.37 11.18
N ASP A 219 14.04 17.21 11.21
CA ASP A 219 13.16 17.59 10.11
C ASP A 219 13.15 19.10 9.90
N LEU A 220 13.06 19.87 10.99
CA LEU A 220 13.12 21.33 10.95
C LEU A 220 14.47 21.81 10.37
N TYR A 221 15.58 21.17 10.74
CA TYR A 221 16.91 21.49 10.23
C TYR A 221 17.04 21.22 8.72
N LEU A 222 16.41 20.17 8.20
CA LEU A 222 16.39 19.89 6.75
C LEU A 222 15.57 20.91 5.95
N VAL A 223 14.56 21.50 6.58
CA VAL A 223 13.61 22.45 5.96
C VAL A 223 14.15 23.87 6.00
N TRP A 224 14.66 24.29 7.16
CA TRP A 224 15.26 25.60 7.37
C TRP A 224 16.33 25.54 8.47
N PRO A 225 17.62 25.40 8.11
CA PRO A 225 18.71 25.27 9.10
C PRO A 225 18.85 26.43 10.09
N ALA A 226 18.33 27.61 9.75
CA ALA A 226 18.34 28.80 10.60
C ALA A 226 17.06 28.96 11.44
N ALA A 227 16.11 28.02 11.35
CA ALA A 227 14.95 27.99 12.21
C ALA A 227 15.38 27.74 13.67
N ARG A 228 14.80 28.51 14.58
CA ARG A 228 15.02 28.36 16.02
C ARG A 228 14.28 27.11 16.53
N HIS A 229 14.82 26.52 17.59
CA HIS A 229 14.25 25.35 18.25
C HIS A 229 14.30 25.55 19.78
N PRO A 230 13.20 25.39 20.55
CA PRO A 230 11.86 24.97 20.12
C PRO A 230 11.21 25.90 19.07
N PHE A 231 10.16 25.43 18.40
CA PHE A 231 9.52 26.14 17.28
C PHE A 231 9.20 27.59 17.66
N ASP A 232 9.71 28.55 16.89
CA ASP A 232 9.56 29.99 17.14
C ASP A 232 8.44 30.55 16.26
N HIS A 233 7.26 30.75 16.85
CA HIS A 233 6.08 31.20 16.13
C HIS A 233 6.27 32.57 15.47
N ASP A 234 7.00 33.49 16.11
CA ASP A 234 7.23 34.84 15.59
C ASP A 234 8.16 34.80 14.38
N GLN A 235 9.21 33.98 14.43
CA GLN A 235 10.12 33.77 13.30
C GLN A 235 9.38 33.25 12.05
N TRP A 236 8.46 32.30 12.24
CA TRP A 236 7.66 31.75 11.14
C TRP A 236 6.58 32.72 10.67
N ALA A 237 5.96 33.48 11.58
CA ALA A 237 4.98 34.51 11.23
C ALA A 237 5.60 35.63 10.38
N GLU A 238 6.82 36.07 10.72
CA GLU A 238 7.50 37.14 10.00
C GLU A 238 7.85 36.77 8.55
N ILE A 239 8.31 35.54 8.32
CA ILE A 239 8.77 35.08 7.01
C ILE A 239 7.60 34.64 6.11
N LEU A 240 6.51 34.14 6.70
CA LEU A 240 5.30 33.71 5.99
C LEU A 240 4.20 34.78 5.95
N ASP A 241 4.53 36.01 6.32
CA ASP A 241 3.61 37.15 6.30
C ASP A 241 3.06 37.40 4.88
N SER A 242 1.76 37.16 4.72
CA SER A 242 1.07 37.30 3.44
C SER A 242 1.06 38.74 2.91
N SER A 243 1.20 39.74 3.79
CA SER A 243 1.28 41.15 3.39
C SER A 243 2.56 41.47 2.61
N LYS A 244 3.62 40.67 2.80
CA LYS A 244 4.88 40.75 2.04
C LYS A 244 4.86 39.95 0.73
N GLY A 245 3.71 39.40 0.36
CA GLY A 245 3.52 38.58 -0.84
C GLY A 245 3.81 37.09 -0.65
N SER A 246 4.19 36.65 0.55
CA SER A 246 4.39 35.23 0.86
C SER A 246 3.08 34.44 0.76
N ARG A 247 3.18 33.17 0.36
CA ARG A 247 2.07 32.20 0.37
C ARG A 247 2.50 30.94 1.09
N SER A 248 1.89 30.66 2.24
CA SER A 248 2.06 29.40 2.99
C SER A 248 0.96 28.42 2.59
N PHE A 249 1.34 27.16 2.37
CA PHE A 249 0.43 26.08 2.02
C PHE A 249 0.60 24.91 2.96
N LEU A 250 -0.53 24.39 3.43
CA LEU A 250 -0.62 23.10 4.08
C LEU A 250 -0.88 22.04 3.02
N VAL A 251 -0.17 20.92 3.14
CA VAL A 251 -0.38 19.75 2.29
C VAL A 251 -1.30 18.82 3.07
N ASP A 252 -2.55 18.72 2.64
CA ASP A 252 -3.56 17.89 3.31
C ASP A 252 -3.70 16.55 2.58
N SER A 253 -3.91 15.48 3.36
CA SER A 253 -4.38 14.18 2.88
C SER A 253 -5.43 13.64 3.83
N ASP A 254 -6.54 13.13 3.30
CA ASP A 254 -7.71 12.70 4.09
C ASP A 254 -8.23 13.75 5.12
N GLY A 255 -8.06 15.04 4.81
CA GLY A 255 -8.51 16.15 5.66
C GLY A 255 -7.56 16.53 6.80
N GLU A 256 -6.38 15.89 6.89
CA GLU A 256 -5.35 16.23 7.87
C GLU A 256 -4.09 16.82 7.21
N PRO A 257 -3.44 17.81 7.84
CA PRO A 257 -2.15 18.33 7.37
C PRO A 257 -1.05 17.28 7.56
N ILE A 258 -0.44 16.88 6.45
CA ILE A 258 0.67 15.93 6.38
C ILE A 258 1.99 16.58 5.96
N GLY A 259 1.98 17.85 5.59
CA GLY A 259 3.16 18.58 5.12
C GLY A 259 2.92 20.07 4.98
N HIS A 260 3.96 20.77 4.54
CA HIS A 260 3.96 22.21 4.32
C HIS A 260 4.87 22.57 3.15
N CYS A 261 4.56 23.68 2.48
CA CYS A 261 5.45 24.34 1.55
C CYS A 261 5.05 25.82 1.41
N ALA A 262 5.95 26.64 0.87
CA ALA A 262 5.67 28.06 0.67
C ALA A 262 6.27 28.60 -0.63
N LEU A 263 5.66 29.68 -1.12
CA LEU A 263 6.23 30.57 -2.12
C LEU A 263 6.55 31.91 -1.46
N LEU A 264 7.82 32.31 -1.52
CA LEU A 264 8.27 33.63 -1.09
C LEU A 264 8.57 34.48 -2.33
N THR A 265 8.36 35.80 -2.22
CA THR A 265 8.76 36.76 -3.25
C THR A 265 10.28 36.79 -3.40
N SER A 266 10.73 37.10 -4.61
CA SER A 266 12.14 37.32 -4.96
C SER A 266 12.35 38.78 -5.37
N GLU A 267 13.60 39.24 -5.37
CA GLU A 267 13.98 40.55 -5.95
C GLU A 267 13.84 40.56 -7.48
N GLU A 268 14.00 39.39 -8.11
CA GLU A 268 13.76 39.20 -9.54
C GLU A 268 12.25 39.21 -9.83
N ALA A 269 11.83 40.03 -10.81
CA ALA A 269 10.45 40.08 -11.26
C ALA A 269 9.97 38.68 -11.74
N GLU A 270 8.68 38.40 -11.53
CA GLU A 270 8.02 37.15 -11.93
C GLU A 270 8.71 35.86 -11.40
N THR A 271 9.54 36.01 -10.37
CA THR A 271 10.33 34.93 -9.80
C THR A 271 9.91 34.68 -8.36
N PHE A 272 9.60 33.43 -8.04
CA PHE A 272 9.23 33.02 -6.68
C PHE A 272 10.17 31.96 -6.15
N LYS A 273 10.43 32.04 -4.85
CA LYS A 273 11.26 31.07 -4.15
C LYS A 273 10.40 30.00 -3.50
N VAL A 274 10.58 28.76 -3.92
CA VAL A 274 10.00 27.59 -3.25
C VAL A 274 10.77 27.33 -1.96
N CYS A 275 10.07 27.45 -0.83
CA CYS A 275 10.62 27.35 0.51
C CYS A 275 9.85 26.34 1.36
N PHE A 276 10.49 25.94 2.46
CA PHE A 276 9.89 25.19 3.56
C PHE A 276 9.15 23.90 3.16
N VAL A 277 9.68 23.22 2.13
CA VAL A 277 9.12 21.98 1.57
C VAL A 277 9.27 20.84 2.56
N TYR A 278 8.15 20.32 3.04
CA TYR A 278 8.10 19.33 4.10
C TYR A 278 6.95 18.34 3.90
N LEU A 279 7.21 17.07 4.22
CA LEU A 279 6.21 16.01 4.38
C LEU A 279 6.56 15.21 5.63
N LYS A 280 5.56 14.78 6.40
CA LYS A 280 5.73 13.84 7.52
C LYS A 280 6.47 12.57 7.05
N PRO A 281 7.33 11.95 7.88
CA PRO A 281 8.18 10.82 7.47
C PRO A 281 7.44 9.66 6.77
N ASN A 282 6.24 9.31 7.23
CA ASN A 282 5.41 8.24 6.67
C ASN A 282 4.78 8.55 5.29
N TYR A 283 4.89 9.78 4.80
CA TYR A 283 4.43 10.23 3.47
C TYR A 283 5.59 10.49 2.49
N ARG A 284 6.83 10.28 2.91
CA ARG A 284 8.02 10.43 2.05
C ARG A 284 8.21 9.23 1.13
N SER A 285 9.03 9.41 0.09
CA SER A 285 9.44 8.37 -0.87
C SER A 285 8.29 7.69 -1.65
N GLN A 286 7.13 8.33 -1.72
CA GLN A 286 5.93 7.81 -2.40
C GLN A 286 5.53 8.62 -3.65
N GLY A 287 6.37 9.58 -4.05
CA GLY A 287 6.08 10.48 -5.19
C GLY A 287 5.42 11.80 -4.80
N LEU A 288 4.88 11.91 -3.57
CA LEU A 288 4.14 13.09 -3.09
C LEU A 288 4.94 14.39 -3.09
N GLY A 289 6.27 14.33 -2.90
CA GLY A 289 7.12 15.51 -3.02
C GLY A 289 7.10 16.11 -4.43
N ARG A 290 7.05 15.27 -5.47
CA ARG A 290 6.95 15.72 -6.87
C ARG A 290 5.58 16.32 -7.15
N GLU A 291 4.53 15.68 -6.65
CA GLU A 291 3.15 16.14 -6.79
C GLU A 291 2.96 17.50 -6.12
N MET A 292 3.42 17.67 -4.87
CA MET A 292 3.42 18.94 -4.15
C MET A 292 4.13 20.06 -4.93
N ILE A 293 5.32 19.80 -5.48
CA ILE A 293 6.05 20.80 -6.28
C ILE A 293 5.32 21.13 -7.58
N GLY A 294 4.72 20.14 -8.25
CA GLY A 294 3.89 20.37 -9.43
C GLY A 294 2.66 21.22 -9.14
N MET A 295 2.02 21.03 -7.98
CA MET A 295 0.89 21.86 -7.55
C MET A 295 1.32 23.30 -7.23
N LEU A 296 2.48 23.51 -6.59
CA LEU A 296 3.03 24.85 -6.37
C LEU A 296 3.37 25.56 -7.67
N GLU A 297 3.94 24.83 -8.64
CA GLU A 297 4.24 25.36 -9.96
C GLU A 297 2.98 25.77 -10.71
N ALA A 298 1.95 24.93 -10.69
CA ALA A 298 0.66 25.27 -11.29
C ALA A 298 0.02 26.50 -10.62
N PHE A 299 0.11 26.60 -9.29
CA PHE A 299 -0.36 27.78 -8.55
C PHE A 299 0.44 29.04 -8.93
N ALA A 300 1.78 28.95 -8.93
CA ALA A 300 2.64 30.09 -9.24
C ALA A 300 2.43 30.62 -10.67
N SER A 301 2.31 29.72 -11.66
CA SER A 301 2.04 30.10 -13.06
C SER A 301 0.65 30.73 -13.21
N ARG A 302 -0.40 30.16 -12.61
CA ARG A 302 -1.79 30.59 -12.84
C ARG A 302 -2.23 31.79 -12.01
N GLU A 303 -1.80 31.85 -10.75
CA GLU A 303 -2.31 32.81 -9.78
C GLU A 303 -1.34 33.95 -9.51
N LEU A 304 -0.06 33.79 -9.87
CA LEU A 304 1.01 34.77 -9.60
C LEU A 304 1.77 35.20 -10.87
N ASP A 305 1.36 34.73 -12.05
CA ASP A 305 2.02 34.96 -13.34
C ASP A 305 3.53 34.67 -13.32
N ALA A 306 3.97 33.74 -12.48
CA ALA A 306 5.37 33.43 -12.29
C ALA A 306 5.97 32.82 -13.57
N LYS A 307 7.14 33.31 -13.99
CA LYS A 307 7.93 32.77 -15.10
C LYS A 307 9.10 31.91 -14.64
N ARG A 308 9.48 32.04 -13.36
CA ARG A 308 10.63 31.34 -12.81
C ARG A 308 10.41 30.93 -11.37
N LEU A 309 10.81 29.70 -11.05
CA LEU A 309 10.90 29.21 -9.68
C LEU A 309 12.35 28.98 -9.31
N ILE A 310 12.74 29.45 -8.13
CA ILE A 310 14.05 29.19 -7.54
C ILE A 310 13.89 28.47 -6.21
N LEU A 311 14.89 27.67 -5.83
CA LEU A 311 14.94 27.03 -4.52
C LEU A 311 16.36 26.86 -4.03
N SER A 312 16.48 26.57 -2.74
CA SER A 312 17.75 26.24 -2.10
C SER A 312 17.64 24.90 -1.39
N VAL A 313 18.63 24.05 -1.60
CA VAL A 313 18.71 22.73 -0.96
C VAL A 313 20.11 22.50 -0.45
N ARG A 314 20.24 21.69 0.60
CA ARG A 314 21.53 21.36 1.19
C ARG A 314 22.08 20.06 0.61
N SER A 315 23.39 19.97 0.41
CA SER A 315 24.07 18.78 -0.12
C SER A 315 23.80 17.52 0.71
N TYR A 316 23.59 17.68 2.02
CA TYR A 316 23.21 16.63 2.97
C TYR A 316 21.74 16.20 2.90
N ASN A 317 20.91 16.79 2.03
CA ASN A 317 19.54 16.36 1.77
C ASN A 317 19.38 15.75 0.36
N PRO A 318 20.00 14.59 0.08
CA PRO A 318 19.92 13.96 -1.24
C PRO A 318 18.50 13.54 -1.67
N PRO A 319 17.56 13.15 -0.77
CA PRO A 319 16.17 12.89 -1.18
C PRO A 319 15.50 14.12 -1.82
N ALA A 320 15.64 15.31 -1.22
CA ALA A 320 15.06 16.53 -1.75
C ALA A 320 15.70 16.94 -3.09
N GLN A 321 17.03 16.87 -3.20
CA GLN A 321 17.73 17.15 -4.46
C GLN A 321 17.23 16.29 -5.62
N ARG A 322 17.11 14.97 -5.41
CA ARG A 322 16.57 14.05 -6.43
C ARG A 322 15.13 14.39 -6.79
N CYS A 323 14.32 14.82 -5.83
CA CYS A 323 12.96 15.28 -6.07
C CYS A 323 12.95 16.50 -6.99
N TYR A 324 13.73 17.53 -6.66
CA TYR A 324 13.79 18.78 -7.44
C TYR A 324 14.30 18.55 -8.87
N ILE A 325 15.35 17.73 -9.05
CA ILE A 325 15.85 17.34 -10.38
C ILE A 325 14.74 16.67 -11.20
N LYS A 326 13.98 15.74 -10.61
CA LYS A 326 12.84 15.08 -11.27
C LYS A 326 11.68 16.04 -11.58
N CYS A 327 11.57 17.16 -10.88
CA CYS A 327 10.60 18.21 -11.16
C CYS A 327 11.09 19.18 -12.27
N GLY A 328 12.33 19.02 -12.75
CA GLY A 328 12.90 19.84 -13.83
C GLY A 328 13.78 20.99 -13.35
N PHE A 329 14.03 21.12 -12.05
CA PHE A 329 14.96 22.13 -11.53
C PHE A 329 16.41 21.77 -11.89
N LYS A 330 17.19 22.79 -12.27
CA LYS A 330 18.62 22.67 -12.57
C LYS A 330 19.44 23.49 -11.59
N ALA A 331 20.53 22.92 -11.09
CA ALA A 331 21.46 23.65 -10.24
C ALA A 331 22.19 24.74 -11.06
N TYR A 332 22.30 25.94 -10.50
CA TYR A 332 23.00 27.06 -11.13
C TYR A 332 24.05 27.71 -10.22
N PHE A 333 24.07 27.36 -8.93
CA PHE A 333 25.03 27.87 -7.96
C PHE A 333 25.24 26.85 -6.85
N GLN A 334 26.49 26.71 -6.39
CA GLN A 334 26.84 25.90 -5.22
C GLN A 334 27.95 26.56 -4.40
N GLU A 335 27.73 26.67 -3.09
CA GLU A 335 28.71 27.16 -2.13
C GLU A 335 28.68 26.30 -0.86
N GLY A 336 29.77 25.60 -0.57
CA GLY A 336 29.82 24.61 0.50
C GLY A 336 28.70 23.59 0.38
N THR A 337 27.79 23.56 1.36
CA THR A 337 26.61 22.68 1.34
C THR A 337 25.38 23.29 0.67
N LEU A 338 25.37 24.58 0.36
CA LEU A 338 24.23 25.25 -0.27
C LEU A 338 24.22 25.01 -1.77
N ILE A 339 23.12 24.50 -2.32
CA ILE A 339 22.89 24.37 -3.75
C ILE A 339 21.65 25.18 -4.10
N ARG A 340 21.76 26.13 -5.03
CA ARG A 340 20.60 26.85 -5.58
C ARG A 340 20.21 26.25 -6.92
N MET A 341 18.91 26.08 -7.10
CA MET A 341 18.33 25.47 -8.30
C MET A 341 17.23 26.36 -8.85
N ALA A 342 17.05 26.36 -10.17
CA ALA A 342 16.03 27.14 -10.86
C ALA A 342 15.28 26.27 -11.87
N LYS A 343 14.05 26.67 -12.17
CA LYS A 343 13.21 26.13 -13.22
C LYS A 343 12.44 27.29 -13.87
N GLU A 344 12.54 27.40 -15.18
CA GLU A 344 11.65 28.26 -15.98
C GLU A 344 10.30 27.56 -16.12
N ILE A 345 9.21 28.33 -15.97
CA ILE A 345 7.84 27.84 -16.01
C ILE A 345 7.04 28.72 -16.98
N SER A 346 6.15 28.11 -17.77
CA SER A 346 5.40 28.77 -18.86
C SER A 346 4.15 29.46 -18.36
#